data_AF-A0A2N1A6E3-F1
#
_entry.id   AF-A0A2N1A6E3-F1
#
_cell.length_a   1.000
_cell.length_b   1.000
_cell.length_c   1.000
_cell.angle_alpha   90.00
_cell.angle_beta   90.00
_cell.angle_gamma   90.00
#
_symmetry.space_group_name_H-M   'P 1'
#
loop_
_entity.id
_entity.type
_entity.pdbx_description
1 polymer ?
#
loop_
_entity_poly.entity_id
_entity_poly.type
_entity_poly.pdbx_seq_one_letter_code
_entity_poly.pdbx_strand_id
1 'polypeptide(L)'
;MLDGHIFNTSATVLMAEPVLSFGYQKNQSWGQWTLHNSNHYLYGQGIGGAAKNIQDVSPEGWRITNGLELKFDVPNIWGISDHIALDFKRVDIGGDMSILADNGYYYENSIGWVIDTKGKIPFLDNIGIGFNINYGSTISGGTVVIYYNK
;
A
#
# COMPACT_ATOMS: atom_id res chain seq x y z
N MET A 1 -21.49 11.05 -37.14
CA MET A 1 -20.23 10.79 -37.86
C MET A 1 -19.16 10.61 -36.81
N LEU A 2 -18.63 9.40 -36.68
CA LEU A 2 -17.50 9.08 -35.80
C LEU A 2 -16.24 9.13 -36.67
N ASP A 3 -15.54 10.25 -36.67
CA ASP A 3 -14.27 10.42 -37.40
C ASP A 3 -13.13 9.70 -36.69
N GLY A 4 -13.05 8.38 -36.90
CA GLY A 4 -11.88 7.70 -37.48
C GLY A 4 -10.47 7.85 -36.87
N HIS A 5 -10.28 8.49 -35.72
CA HIS A 5 -8.93 8.84 -35.24
C HIS A 5 -8.72 8.51 -33.77
N ILE A 6 -8.80 7.22 -33.43
CA ILE A 6 -8.18 6.71 -32.20
C ILE A 6 -6.68 6.62 -32.49
N PHE A 7 -5.94 7.68 -32.17
CA PHE A 7 -4.48 7.65 -32.23
C PHE A 7 -3.93 7.18 -30.89
N ASN A 8 -3.19 6.07 -30.91
CA ASN A 8 -2.35 5.70 -29.78
C ASN A 8 -1.25 6.76 -29.64
N THR A 9 -1.34 7.58 -28.60
CA THR A 9 -0.31 8.55 -28.25
C THR A 9 0.59 7.98 -27.16
N SER A 10 1.85 8.41 -27.13
CA SER A 10 2.80 8.04 -26.09
C SER A 10 3.45 9.29 -25.52
N ALA A 11 3.74 9.26 -24.23
CA ALA A 11 4.47 10.30 -23.53
C ALA A 11 5.46 9.65 -22.57
N THR A 12 6.67 10.21 -22.52
CA THR A 12 7.68 9.93 -21.50
C THR A 12 7.61 11.06 -20.51
N VAL A 13 7.40 10.74 -19.24
CA VAL A 13 7.27 11.71 -18.15
C VAL A 13 8.43 11.51 -17.18
N LEU A 14 9.11 12.61 -16.83
CA LEU A 14 9.98 12.65 -15.68
C LEU A 14 9.13 12.98 -14.45
N MET A 15 9.18 12.12 -13.42
CA MET A 15 8.36 12.27 -12.22
C MET A 15 9.22 12.28 -10.97
N ALA A 16 8.74 12.96 -9.94
CA ALA A 16 9.28 12.91 -8.60
C ALA A 16 8.15 12.73 -7.58
N GLU A 17 8.44 11.96 -6.54
CA GLU A 17 7.49 11.63 -5.48
C GLU A 17 8.13 11.85 -4.11
N PRO A 18 8.14 13.09 -3.58
CA PRO A 18 8.44 13.30 -2.16
C PRO A 18 7.48 12.52 -1.26
N VAL A 19 8.06 11.87 -0.25
CA VAL A 19 7.33 11.07 0.75
C VAL A 19 7.69 11.54 2.16
N LEU A 20 6.66 11.73 2.99
CA LEU A 20 6.80 12.08 4.40
C LEU A 20 5.98 11.12 5.25
N SER A 21 6.65 10.38 6.12
CA SER A 21 6.01 9.37 6.98
C SER A 21 6.24 9.67 8.46
N PHE A 22 5.19 9.47 9.26
CA PHE A 22 5.20 9.60 10.70
C PHE A 22 4.69 8.31 11.34
N GLY A 23 5.25 7.93 12.48
CA GLY A 23 4.82 6.76 13.22
C GLY A 23 4.95 6.96 14.72
N TYR A 24 4.00 6.42 15.47
CA TYR A 24 4.08 6.32 16.92
C TYR A 24 3.71 4.90 17.32
N GLN A 25 4.60 4.25 18.07
CA GLN A 25 4.47 2.86 18.46
C GLN A 25 4.49 2.75 19.98
N LYS A 26 3.61 1.91 20.53
CA LYS A 26 3.56 1.65 21.97
C LYS A 26 3.32 0.18 22.28
N ASN A 27 4.18 -0.37 23.13
CA ASN A 27 4.05 -1.73 23.65
C ASN A 27 3.01 -1.78 24.76
N GLN A 28 2.32 -2.90 24.85
CA GLN A 28 1.32 -3.25 25.84
C GLN A 28 1.58 -4.68 26.35
N SER A 29 0.88 -5.09 27.40
CA SER A 29 0.98 -6.46 27.91
C SER A 29 0.46 -7.52 26.93
N TRP A 30 -0.36 -7.12 25.96
CA TRP A 30 -0.98 -8.01 24.96
C TRP A 30 -0.29 -7.95 23.59
N GLY A 31 0.78 -7.16 23.45
CA GLY A 31 1.48 -6.92 22.19
C GLY A 31 1.77 -5.44 21.98
N GLN A 32 1.34 -4.90 20.85
CA GLN A 32 1.73 -3.55 20.42
C GLN A 32 0.66 -2.92 19.55
N TRP A 33 0.56 -1.59 19.62
CA TRP A 33 -0.12 -0.81 18.59
C TRP A 33 0.79 0.25 17.99
N THR A 34 0.55 0.54 16.72
CA THR A 34 1.27 1.55 15.94
C THR A 34 0.27 2.43 15.22
N LEU A 35 0.30 3.74 15.51
CA LEU A 35 -0.32 4.73 14.64
C LEU A 35 0.70 5.13 13.60
N HIS A 36 0.31 5.12 12.33
CA HIS A 36 1.18 5.54 11.24
C HIS A 36 0.45 6.45 10.26
N ASN A 37 1.20 7.37 9.67
CA ASN A 37 0.75 8.27 8.63
C ASN A 37 1.81 8.35 7.53
N SER A 38 1.37 8.40 6.28
CA SER A 38 2.27 8.57 5.13
C SER A 38 1.65 9.52 4.12
N ASN A 39 2.42 10.50 3.67
CA ASN A 39 2.00 11.52 2.72
C ASN A 39 2.90 11.42 1.50
N HIS A 40 2.29 11.13 0.36
CA HIS A 40 2.93 11.03 -0.94
C HIS A 40 2.41 12.18 -1.79
N TYR A 41 3.31 12.92 -2.42
CA TYR A 41 2.96 13.93 -3.42
C TYR A 41 3.73 13.62 -4.69
N LEU A 42 3.02 13.39 -5.79
CA LEU A 42 3.58 13.06 -7.09
C LEU A 42 3.41 14.27 -8.01
N TYR A 43 4.49 14.66 -8.66
CA TYR A 43 4.44 15.63 -9.74
C TYR A 43 5.36 15.17 -10.87
N GLY A 44 4.94 15.47 -12.10
CA GLY A 44 5.68 15.08 -13.28
C GLY A 44 5.57 16.09 -14.40
N GLN A 45 6.50 15.96 -15.34
CA GLN A 45 6.54 16.75 -16.56
C GLN A 45 6.93 15.87 -17.74
N GLY A 46 6.17 15.96 -18.83
CA GLY A 46 6.47 15.31 -20.10
C GLY A 46 7.78 15.83 -20.69
N ILE A 47 8.67 14.91 -21.07
CA ILE A 47 10.00 15.18 -21.61
C ILE A 47 10.22 14.60 -23.02
N GLY A 48 9.32 13.76 -23.52
CA GLY A 48 9.39 13.22 -24.87
C GLY A 48 8.19 12.34 -25.23
N GLY A 49 8.13 11.87 -26.47
CA GLY A 49 7.05 10.98 -26.95
C GLY A 49 6.35 11.49 -28.21
N ALA A 50 5.30 10.80 -28.62
CA ALA A 50 4.50 11.14 -29.80
C ALA A 50 3.30 12.05 -29.49
N ALA A 51 3.10 12.42 -28.21
CA ALA A 51 2.08 13.37 -27.80
C ALA A 51 2.30 14.74 -28.44
N LYS A 52 1.23 15.29 -29.02
CA LYS A 52 1.26 16.54 -29.81
C LYS A 52 1.84 17.72 -29.01
N ASN A 53 1.51 17.81 -27.74
CA ASN A 53 2.00 18.83 -26.81
C ASN A 53 2.57 18.16 -25.56
N ILE A 54 3.84 17.76 -25.62
CA ILE A 54 4.46 17.01 -24.51
C ILE A 54 4.58 17.84 -23.22
N GLN A 55 4.64 19.16 -23.35
CA GLN A 55 4.69 20.10 -22.22
C GLN A 55 3.35 20.15 -21.45
N ASP A 56 2.23 19.82 -22.10
CA ASP A 56 0.91 19.79 -21.45
C ASP A 56 0.70 18.50 -20.64
N VAL A 57 1.59 17.51 -20.80
CA VAL A 57 1.57 16.27 -20.02
C VAL A 57 2.26 16.51 -18.69
N SER A 58 1.50 16.90 -17.67
CA SER A 58 2.02 17.16 -16.32
C SER A 58 1.18 16.42 -15.28
N PRO A 59 1.46 15.13 -15.01
CA PRO A 59 0.70 14.39 -14.02
C PRO A 59 0.98 14.94 -12.62
N GLU A 60 -0.08 15.14 -11.85
CA GLU A 60 0.00 15.62 -10.47
C GLU A 60 -1.00 14.84 -9.60
N GLY A 61 -0.56 14.39 -8.44
CA GLY A 61 -1.41 13.66 -7.53
C GLY A 61 -0.88 13.64 -6.12
N TRP A 62 -1.75 13.33 -5.17
CA TRP A 62 -1.34 13.14 -3.80
C TRP A 62 -2.11 11.99 -3.16
N ARG A 63 -1.47 11.38 -2.16
CA ARG A 63 -2.06 10.34 -1.33
C ARG A 63 -1.66 10.53 0.12
N ILE A 64 -2.65 10.59 1.00
CA ILE A 64 -2.46 10.63 2.45
C ILE A 64 -3.02 9.34 3.03
N THR A 65 -2.17 8.57 3.70
CA THR A 65 -2.56 7.34 4.38
C THR A 65 -2.52 7.55 5.88
N ASN A 66 -3.62 7.25 6.57
CA ASN A 66 -3.70 7.22 8.02
C ASN A 66 -4.03 5.80 8.44
N GLY A 67 -3.28 5.22 9.37
CA GLY A 67 -3.50 3.85 9.79
C GLY A 67 -3.22 3.54 11.25
N LEU A 68 -3.82 2.44 11.68
CA LEU A 68 -3.66 1.82 12.98
C LEU A 68 -3.33 0.35 12.77
N GLU A 69 -2.13 -0.03 13.17
CA GLU A 69 -1.69 -1.41 13.23
C GLU A 69 -1.78 -1.92 14.67
N LEU A 70 -2.32 -3.13 14.84
CA LEU A 70 -2.39 -3.87 16.09
C LEU A 70 -1.63 -5.19 15.90
N LYS A 71 -0.60 -5.42 16.71
CA LYS A 71 0.14 -6.68 16.76
C LYS A 71 -0.15 -7.35 18.10
N PHE A 72 -0.68 -8.56 18.03
CA PHE A 72 -1.00 -9.37 19.21
C PHE A 72 0.05 -10.46 19.38
N ASP A 73 0.61 -10.54 20.57
CA ASP A 73 1.49 -11.63 20.95
C ASP A 73 0.64 -12.89 21.16
N VAL A 74 0.94 -13.94 20.41
CA VAL A 74 0.31 -15.24 20.63
C VAL A 74 1.16 -16.00 21.64
N PRO A 75 0.55 -16.63 22.68
CA PRO A 75 1.30 -17.41 23.65
C PRO A 75 2.17 -18.45 22.96
N ASN A 76 3.42 -18.58 23.41
CA ASN A 76 4.37 -19.51 22.82
C ASN A 76 3.86 -20.96 22.98
N ILE A 77 3.48 -21.59 21.87
CA ILE A 77 3.13 -23.01 21.82
C ILE A 77 4.33 -23.73 21.19
N TRP A 78 4.91 -24.68 21.95
CA TRP A 78 6.01 -25.54 21.48
C TRP A 78 7.31 -24.85 21.07
N GLY A 79 7.61 -23.66 21.60
CA GLY A 79 8.84 -22.92 21.30
C GLY A 79 8.76 -22.10 20.00
N ILE A 80 7.55 -21.84 19.51
CA ILE A 80 7.28 -21.05 18.31
C ILE A 80 6.67 -19.72 18.77
N SER A 81 7.24 -18.60 18.31
CA SER A 81 6.73 -17.27 18.61
C SER A 81 5.86 -16.79 17.46
N ASP A 82 4.57 -16.66 17.71
CA ASP A 82 3.61 -16.27 16.68
C ASP A 82 3.07 -14.88 16.99
N HIS A 83 2.75 -14.12 15.95
CA HIS A 83 2.00 -12.88 16.12
C HIS A 83 0.92 -12.73 15.06
N ILE A 84 -0.18 -12.13 15.47
CA ILE A 84 -1.26 -11.73 14.59
C ILE A 84 -1.19 -10.21 14.43
N ALA A 85 -1.08 -9.74 13.19
CA ALA A 85 -1.13 -8.34 12.85
C ALA A 85 -2.48 -8.02 12.22
N LEU A 86 -3.13 -6.96 12.68
CA LEU A 86 -4.24 -6.30 12.01
C LEU A 86 -3.79 -4.90 11.63
N ASP A 87 -4.12 -4.45 10.42
CA ASP A 87 -3.84 -3.08 10.02
C ASP A 87 -5.07 -2.46 9.37
N PHE A 88 -5.47 -1.30 9.85
CA PHE A 88 -6.63 -0.56 9.37
C PHE A 88 -6.16 0.78 8.84
N LYS A 89 -6.37 1.02 7.54
CA LYS A 89 -5.93 2.25 6.87
C LYS A 89 -7.09 2.94 6.16
N ARG A 90 -7.11 4.26 6.27
CA ARG A 90 -7.83 5.15 5.36
C ARG A 90 -6.81 5.82 4.45
N VAL A 91 -7.10 5.80 3.16
CA VAL A 91 -6.26 6.39 2.12
C VAL A 91 -7.07 7.46 1.41
N ASP A 92 -6.72 8.72 1.61
CA ASP A 92 -7.26 9.87 0.90
C ASP A 92 -6.37 10.17 -0.32
N ILE A 93 -6.98 10.43 -1.48
CA ILE A 93 -6.28 10.65 -2.75
C ILE A 93 -6.84 11.86 -3.50
N GLY A 94 -5.99 12.51 -4.30
CA GLY A 94 -6.41 13.64 -5.12
C GLY A 94 -5.53 13.85 -6.36
N GLY A 95 -5.87 14.87 -7.15
CA GLY A 95 -5.27 15.12 -8.47
C GLY A 95 -5.64 14.02 -9.46
N ASP A 96 -4.72 13.66 -10.34
CA ASP A 96 -4.90 12.61 -11.35
C ASP A 96 -5.06 11.21 -10.74
N MET A 97 -4.69 11.03 -9.47
CA MET A 97 -4.92 9.79 -8.73
C MET A 97 -6.38 9.60 -8.33
N SER A 98 -7.23 10.64 -8.39
CA SER A 98 -8.63 10.57 -7.94
C SER A 98 -9.43 9.47 -8.64
N ILE A 99 -9.04 9.07 -9.85
CA ILE A 99 -9.66 7.96 -10.59
C ILE A 99 -9.59 6.61 -9.85
N LEU A 100 -8.70 6.48 -8.86
CA LEU A 100 -8.52 5.25 -8.08
C LEU A 100 -9.55 5.11 -6.94
N ALA A 101 -10.33 6.15 -6.62
CA ALA A 101 -11.33 6.11 -5.56
C ALA A 101 -12.64 6.80 -5.95
N ASP A 102 -13.75 6.19 -5.56
CA ASP A 102 -15.08 6.68 -5.94
C ASP A 102 -15.40 8.05 -5.31
N ASN A 103 -14.91 8.28 -4.08
CA ASN A 103 -15.21 9.47 -3.28
C ASN A 103 -13.94 10.24 -2.85
N GLY A 104 -12.82 10.08 -3.56
CA GLY A 104 -11.54 10.69 -3.19
C GLY A 104 -10.87 10.05 -1.97
N TYR A 105 -11.42 8.95 -1.46
CA TYR A 105 -10.78 8.13 -0.44
C TYR A 105 -11.25 6.68 -0.55
N TYR A 106 -10.44 5.77 -0.02
CA TYR A 106 -10.76 4.36 0.11
C TYR A 106 -10.13 3.78 1.39
N TYR A 107 -10.51 2.56 1.75
CA TYR A 107 -9.97 1.89 2.92
C TYR A 107 -9.17 0.65 2.53
N GLU A 108 -8.09 0.39 3.26
CA GLU A 108 -7.32 -0.84 3.17
C GLU A 108 -7.27 -1.49 4.54
N ASN A 109 -7.62 -2.76 4.63
CA ASN A 109 -7.56 -3.52 5.87
C ASN A 109 -6.79 -4.80 5.65
N SER A 110 -5.92 -5.14 6.58
CA SER A 110 -5.12 -6.36 6.51
C SER A 110 -5.19 -7.16 7.80
N ILE A 111 -5.11 -8.47 7.64
CA ILE A 111 -4.86 -9.43 8.71
C ILE A 111 -3.70 -10.30 8.27
N GLY A 112 -2.71 -10.48 9.14
CA GLY A 112 -1.55 -11.34 8.92
C GLY A 112 -1.31 -12.22 10.13
N TRP A 113 -0.99 -13.48 9.90
CA TRP A 113 -0.45 -14.38 10.91
C TRP A 113 0.96 -14.76 10.51
N VAL A 114 1.89 -14.59 11.45
CA VAL A 114 3.32 -14.80 11.25
C VAL A 114 3.80 -15.78 12.30
N ILE A 115 4.55 -16.77 11.84
CA ILE A 115 5.08 -17.87 12.63
C ILE A 115 6.61 -17.78 12.58
N ASP A 116 7.24 -17.57 13.73
CA ASP A 116 8.70 -17.63 13.88
C ASP A 116 9.14 -19.09 13.96
N THR A 117 9.75 -19.58 12.88
CA THR A 117 10.21 -20.97 12.76
C THR A 117 11.71 -21.12 13.07
N LYS A 118 12.36 -20.06 13.54
CA LYS A 118 13.80 -20.02 13.77
C LYS A 118 14.26 -21.12 14.73
N GLY A 119 15.21 -21.94 14.27
CA GLY A 119 15.76 -23.04 15.04
C GLY A 119 14.90 -24.30 15.10
N LYS A 120 13.72 -24.32 14.45
CA LYS A 120 12.85 -25.51 14.35
C LYS A 120 12.94 -26.18 12.98
N ILE A 121 12.94 -25.38 11.91
CA ILE A 121 13.05 -25.83 10.53
C ILE A 121 14.37 -25.26 10.00
N PRO A 122 15.35 -26.10 9.59
CA PRO A 122 16.53 -25.58 8.89
C PRO A 122 16.03 -24.81 7.66
N PHE A 123 16.71 -23.78 7.16
CA PHE A 123 16.36 -23.01 5.94
C PHE A 123 15.03 -22.20 5.95
N LEU A 124 14.35 -22.07 7.09
CA LEU A 124 13.12 -21.30 7.20
C LEU A 124 13.07 -20.53 8.53
N ASP A 125 13.24 -19.22 8.46
CA ASP A 125 13.25 -18.35 9.63
C ASP A 125 11.84 -17.89 10.00
N ASN A 126 10.98 -17.59 9.02
CA ASN A 126 9.60 -17.19 9.24
C ASN A 126 8.68 -17.70 8.12
N ILE A 127 7.44 -18.03 8.45
CA ILE A 127 6.33 -18.20 7.50
C ILE A 127 5.21 -17.24 7.91
N GLY A 128 4.57 -16.59 6.94
CA GLY A 128 3.36 -15.85 7.20
C GLY A 128 2.32 -16.00 6.10
N ILE A 129 1.07 -15.90 6.52
CA ILE A 129 -0.09 -15.77 5.64
C ILE A 129 -0.82 -14.50 6.00
N GLY A 130 -1.19 -13.72 5.00
CA GLY A 130 -1.94 -12.49 5.16
C GLY A 130 -3.05 -12.37 4.14
N PHE A 131 -4.04 -11.58 4.51
CA PHE A 131 -5.14 -11.20 3.65
C PHE A 131 -5.33 -9.69 3.74
N ASN A 132 -5.45 -9.05 2.58
CA ASN A 132 -5.70 -7.63 2.46
C ASN A 132 -7.01 -7.42 1.70
N ILE A 133 -7.83 -6.49 2.14
CA ILE A 133 -9.02 -6.02 1.42
C ILE A 133 -8.85 -4.53 1.18
N ASN A 134 -9.14 -4.07 -0.04
CA ASN A 134 -9.43 -2.67 -0.30
C ASN A 134 -10.89 -2.48 -0.74
N TYR A 135 -11.54 -1.44 -0.23
CA TYR A 135 -12.92 -1.10 -0.58
C TYR A 135 -13.14 0.42 -0.64
N GLY A 136 -14.07 0.85 -1.50
CA GLY A 136 -14.28 2.27 -1.83
C GLY A 136 -13.31 2.79 -2.90
N SER A 137 -12.52 1.90 -3.50
CA SER A 137 -11.66 2.17 -4.64
C SER A 137 -12.30 1.66 -5.94
N THR A 138 -11.93 2.26 -7.06
CA THR A 138 -12.32 1.80 -8.40
C THR A 138 -11.77 0.39 -8.69
N ILE A 139 -10.70 0.00 -7.98
CA ILE A 139 -10.03 -1.31 -8.06
C ILE A 139 -10.21 -2.05 -6.72
N SER A 140 -11.44 -2.09 -6.20
CA SER A 140 -11.75 -2.82 -4.97
C SER A 140 -11.52 -4.32 -5.16
N GLY A 141 -10.96 -4.98 -4.14
CA GLY A 141 -10.50 -6.36 -4.27
C GLY A 141 -9.87 -6.90 -2.98
N GLY A 142 -9.52 -8.19 -3.03
CA GLY A 142 -8.85 -8.89 -1.95
C GLY A 142 -7.56 -9.55 -2.45
N THR A 143 -6.51 -9.48 -1.63
CA THR A 143 -5.21 -10.08 -1.94
C THR A 143 -4.80 -11.01 -0.82
N VAL A 144 -4.53 -12.27 -1.16
CA VAL A 144 -3.86 -13.22 -0.26
C VAL A 144 -2.36 -13.10 -0.47
N VAL A 145 -1.62 -12.92 0.63
CA VAL A 145 -0.16 -12.85 0.63
C VAL A 145 0.36 -14.03 1.41
N ILE A 146 1.28 -14.78 0.81
CA ILE A 146 2.04 -15.82 1.49
C ILE A 146 3.50 -15.40 1.41
N TYR A 147 4.18 -15.36 2.53
CA TYR A 147 5.59 -15.00 2.58
C TYR A 147 6.38 -15.95 3.46
N TYR A 148 7.65 -16.09 3.12
CA TYR A 148 8.61 -16.83 3.92
C TYR A 148 9.96 -16.11 3.88
N ASN A 149 10.75 -16.27 4.94
CA ASN A 149 12.14 -15.79 4.98
C ASN A 149 13.10 -16.91 5.36
N LYS A 150 14.38 -16.76 4.96
CA LYS A 150 15.49 -17.67 5.25
C LYS A 150 16.52 -17.01 6.14
#